data_AF-A0A5Y2SJI3-F1
#
_entry.id   AF-A0A5Y2SJI3-F1
#
_cell.length_a   1.000
_cell.length_b   1.000
_cell.length_c   1.000
_cell.angle_alpha   90.00
_cell.angle_beta   90.00
_cell.angle_gamma   90.00
#
_symmetry.space_group_name_H-M   'P 1'
#
loop_
_entity.id
_entity.type
_entity.pdbx_description
1 polymer ?
#
loop_
_entity_poly.entity_id
_entity_poly.type
_entity_poly.pdbx_seq_one_letter_code
_entity_poly.pdbx_strand_id
1 'polypeptide(L)'
;MASYAENNSANINQNYSQEFVGYVTSKRPGEADKLLSDAASPEVRAERDRLVQEFVEDRMKPQLLQEFEQNKGRTGDGIGSVGASSGHVDLQGEHAQQLGNMESLASANGVKQSGEVGADVQHRRGSAETQVDSDKNSVNSSGNSARTDYNRLQKEHEQGNKNFNEAKSAEDNRQSDWFGDNSIGREDLNRIKDNVQNKFNKE
;
A
#
# COMPACT_ATOMS: atom_id res chain seq x y z
N MET A 1 4.19 39.55 22.70
CA MET A 1 3.23 38.88 23.59
C MET A 1 3.99 38.28 24.76
N ALA A 2 4.29 39.11 25.77
CA ALA A 2 4.99 38.73 26.99
C ALA A 2 4.17 39.15 28.23
N SER A 3 2.84 38.93 28.23
CA SER A 3 1.95 39.61 29.20
C SER A 3 1.02 38.72 30.02
N TYR A 4 1.08 37.39 29.90
CA TYR A 4 0.27 36.52 30.77
C TYR A 4 1.06 36.00 31.97
N ALA A 5 2.29 35.50 31.79
CA ALA A 5 3.11 35.07 32.92
C ALA A 5 3.59 36.24 33.79
N GLU A 6 3.96 37.36 33.17
CA GLU A 6 4.54 38.53 33.85
C GLU A 6 3.48 39.37 34.60
N ASN A 7 2.26 39.46 34.06
CA ASN A 7 1.15 40.16 34.73
C ASN A 7 0.56 39.31 35.88
N ASN A 8 0.48 37.99 35.70
CA ASN A 8 -0.04 37.09 36.72
C ASN A 8 0.95 36.96 37.90
N SER A 9 2.26 36.89 37.64
CA SER A 9 3.27 36.90 38.72
C SER A 9 3.31 38.23 39.49
N ALA A 10 3.10 39.37 38.81
CA ALA A 10 3.03 40.68 39.48
C ALA A 10 1.78 40.82 40.38
N ASN A 11 0.62 40.34 39.94
CA ASN A 11 -0.61 40.35 40.75
C ASN A 11 -0.52 39.39 41.95
N ILE A 12 0.05 38.20 41.75
CA ILE A 12 0.27 37.20 42.82
C ILE A 12 1.22 37.75 43.89
N ASN A 13 2.33 38.40 43.49
CA ASN A 13 3.30 38.99 44.41
C ASN A 13 2.72 40.18 45.22
N GLN A 14 1.83 40.98 44.63
CA GLN A 14 1.15 42.07 45.35
C GLN A 14 0.16 41.56 46.40
N ASN A 15 -0.49 40.42 46.16
CA ASN A 15 -1.43 39.82 47.10
C ASN A 15 -0.71 39.25 48.33
N TYR A 16 0.36 38.47 48.14
CA TYR A 16 1.13 37.89 49.25
C TYR A 16 1.82 38.93 50.13
N SER A 17 2.23 40.07 49.55
CA SER A 17 2.81 41.17 50.33
C SER A 17 1.80 41.78 51.31
N GLN A 18 0.53 41.87 50.92
CA GLN A 18 -0.56 42.34 51.79
C GLN A 18 -0.96 41.29 52.82
N GLU A 19 -1.01 40.01 52.43
CA GLU A 19 -1.25 38.91 53.36
C GLU A 19 -0.14 38.81 54.43
N PHE A 20 1.10 39.08 54.06
CA PHE A 20 2.21 39.13 54.99
C PHE A 20 2.05 40.25 56.04
N VAL A 21 1.63 41.45 55.61
CA VAL A 21 1.30 42.57 56.52
C VAL A 21 0.21 42.15 57.52
N GLY A 22 -0.85 41.49 57.05
CA GLY A 22 -1.91 40.96 57.91
C GLY A 22 -1.40 39.86 58.86
N TYR A 23 -0.53 38.98 58.37
CA TYR A 23 0.08 37.89 59.16
C TYR A 23 0.95 38.42 60.30
N VAL A 24 1.82 39.40 60.02
CA VAL A 24 2.65 40.06 61.04
C VAL A 24 1.78 40.77 62.08
N THR A 25 0.73 41.47 61.64
CA THR A 25 -0.21 42.16 62.54
C THR A 25 -0.94 41.17 63.46
N SER A 26 -1.27 39.98 62.97
CA SER A 26 -1.92 38.92 63.76
C SER A 26 -0.96 38.22 64.73
N LYS A 27 0.28 37.95 64.32
CA LYS A 27 1.26 37.20 65.13
C LYS A 27 1.96 38.08 66.16
N ARG A 28 2.16 39.36 65.85
CA ARG A 28 2.89 40.34 66.68
C ARG A 28 2.17 41.69 66.75
N PRO A 29 0.93 41.76 67.28
CA PRO A 29 0.10 42.96 67.22
C PRO A 29 0.70 44.20 67.90
N GLY A 30 1.51 44.02 68.95
CA GLY A 30 2.17 45.13 69.65
C GLY A 30 3.46 45.64 68.99
N GLU A 31 3.99 44.90 68.01
CA GLU A 31 5.28 45.20 67.36
C GLU A 31 5.15 45.32 65.84
N ALA A 32 3.95 45.12 65.29
CA ALA A 32 3.69 45.05 63.86
C ALA A 32 4.13 46.33 63.13
N ASP A 33 3.76 47.50 63.64
CA ASP A 33 4.14 48.78 63.02
C ASP A 33 5.66 48.92 62.93
N LYS A 34 6.40 48.51 63.96
CA LYS A 34 7.86 48.55 63.97
C LYS A 34 8.45 47.53 62.99
N LEU A 35 7.97 46.29 63.02
CA LEU A 35 8.44 45.20 62.15
C LEU A 35 8.16 45.44 60.66
N LEU A 36 7.09 46.17 60.34
CA LEU A 36 6.70 46.48 58.97
C LEU A 36 7.30 47.79 58.45
N SER A 37 7.60 48.76 59.31
CA SER A 37 8.08 50.09 58.90
C SER A 37 9.59 50.32 59.07
N ASP A 38 10.23 49.70 60.07
CA ASP A 38 11.64 49.95 60.39
C ASP A 38 12.55 48.94 59.69
N ALA A 39 13.02 49.32 58.50
CA ALA A 39 14.02 48.58 57.75
C ALA A 39 15.47 48.93 58.13
N ALA A 40 15.70 49.90 59.02
CA ALA A 40 17.03 50.44 59.33
C ALA A 40 17.71 49.71 60.50
N SER A 41 16.96 49.13 61.43
CA SER A 41 17.51 48.28 62.50
C SER A 41 17.84 46.86 61.98
N PRO A 42 19.10 46.40 62.15
CA PRO A 42 19.49 45.02 61.82
C PRO A 42 18.67 43.96 62.58
N GLU A 43 18.31 44.23 63.83
CA GLU A 43 17.55 43.33 64.69
C GLU A 43 16.10 43.21 64.22
N VAL A 44 15.45 44.33 63.89
CA VAL A 44 14.09 44.35 63.33
C VAL A 44 14.03 43.64 61.98
N ARG A 45 15.07 43.82 61.15
CA ARG A 45 15.20 43.13 59.87
C ARG A 45 15.29 41.62 60.05
N ALA A 46 16.11 41.14 60.99
CA ALA A 46 16.25 39.71 61.26
C ALA A 46 14.93 39.09 61.77
N GLU A 47 14.19 39.79 62.63
CA GLU A 47 12.89 39.31 63.13
C GLU A 47 11.83 39.31 62.02
N ARG A 48 11.83 40.32 61.14
CA ARG A 48 10.97 40.34 59.95
C ARG A 48 11.29 39.17 59.00
N ASP A 49 12.56 38.88 58.76
CA ASP A 49 12.97 37.78 57.88
C ASP A 49 12.52 36.42 58.43
N ARG A 50 12.55 36.23 59.76
CA ARG A 50 11.95 35.04 60.42
C ARG A 50 10.44 34.96 60.19
N LEU A 51 9.73 36.08 60.36
CA LEU A 51 8.28 36.12 60.12
C LEU A 51 7.94 35.83 58.65
N VAL A 52 8.77 36.26 57.70
CA VAL A 52 8.63 35.90 56.28
C VAL A 52 8.78 34.39 56.09
N GLN A 53 9.78 33.77 56.71
CA GLN A 53 9.95 32.31 56.65
C GLN A 53 8.73 31.59 57.23
N GLU A 54 8.25 32.01 58.41
CA GLU A 54 7.04 31.42 59.01
C GLU A 54 5.80 31.63 58.14
N PHE A 55 5.64 32.79 57.50
CA PHE A 55 4.55 33.05 56.56
C PHE A 55 4.60 32.11 55.35
N VAL A 56 5.79 31.87 54.79
CA VAL A 56 5.96 30.93 53.67
C VAL A 56 5.58 29.51 54.09
N GLU A 57 5.98 29.06 55.28
CA GLU A 57 5.64 27.74 55.81
C GLU A 57 4.13 27.62 56.09
N ASP A 58 3.52 28.61 56.75
CA ASP A 58 2.13 28.55 57.23
C ASP A 58 1.09 28.80 56.12
N ARG A 59 1.41 29.66 55.14
CA ARG A 59 0.44 30.12 54.14
C ARG A 59 0.78 29.63 52.74
N MET A 60 2.02 29.84 52.30
CA MET A 60 2.38 29.59 50.91
C MET A 60 2.60 28.10 50.62
N LYS A 61 3.33 27.37 51.47
CA LYS A 61 3.63 25.95 51.24
C LYS A 61 2.38 25.07 51.13
N PRO A 62 1.35 25.18 51.99
CA PRO A 62 0.15 24.37 51.86
C PRO A 62 -0.58 24.62 50.53
N GLN A 63 -0.64 25.87 50.09
CA GLN A 63 -1.25 26.25 48.81
C GLN A 63 -0.44 25.72 47.62
N LEU A 64 0.88 25.88 47.64
CA LEU A 64 1.80 25.33 46.63
C LEU A 64 1.68 23.81 46.51
N LEU A 65 1.61 23.10 47.64
CA LEU A 65 1.42 21.64 47.66
C LEU A 65 0.04 21.25 47.13
N GLN A 66 -1.00 22.01 47.47
CA GLN A 66 -2.35 21.78 46.98
C GLN A 66 -2.46 22.03 45.47
N GLU A 67 -1.88 23.12 44.95
CA GLU A 67 -1.83 23.41 43.52
C GLU A 67 -1.02 22.36 42.75
N PHE A 68 0.11 21.92 43.33
CA PHE A 68 0.90 20.83 42.76
C PHE A 68 0.09 19.54 42.67
N GLU A 69 -0.62 19.14 43.74
CA GLU A 69 -1.44 17.93 43.72
C GLU A 69 -2.65 18.06 42.78
N GLN A 70 -3.27 19.25 42.69
CA GLN A 70 -4.35 19.51 41.73
C GLN A 70 -3.87 19.46 40.27
N ASN A 71 -2.71 20.04 39.96
CA ASN A 71 -2.14 19.98 38.62
C ASN A 71 -1.68 18.57 38.26
N LYS A 72 -1.16 17.82 39.23
CA LYS A 72 -0.83 16.40 39.09
C LYS A 72 -2.09 15.56 38.80
N GLY A 73 -3.20 15.84 39.50
CA GLY A 73 -4.50 15.25 39.19
C GLY A 73 -5.01 15.57 37.78
N ARG A 74 -4.90 16.83 37.35
CA ARG A 74 -5.34 17.29 36.01
C ARG A 74 -4.48 16.80 34.85
N THR A 75 -3.19 16.55 35.09
CA THR A 75 -2.28 15.98 34.08
C THR A 75 -2.65 14.53 33.74
N GLY A 76 -3.39 13.83 34.61
CA GLY A 76 -3.89 12.47 34.39
C GLY A 76 -5.15 12.35 33.52
N ASP A 77 -5.88 13.44 33.25
CA ASP A 77 -7.18 13.39 32.55
C ASP A 77 -7.06 13.49 31.01
N GLY A 78 -5.85 13.59 30.45
CA GLY A 78 -5.63 13.72 29.01
C GLY A 78 -4.48 12.91 28.42
N ILE A 79 -3.68 12.27 29.27
CA ILE A 79 -2.63 11.32 28.89
C ILE A 79 -2.92 10.09 29.75
N GLY A 80 -3.23 8.95 29.11
CA GLY A 80 -3.58 7.73 29.82
C GLY A 80 -2.57 7.42 30.92
N SER A 81 -3.06 7.38 32.17
CA SER A 81 -2.45 6.71 33.32
C SER A 81 -0.91 6.70 33.36
N VAL A 82 -0.27 7.83 33.66
CA VAL A 82 0.98 7.77 34.44
C VAL A 82 0.59 7.70 35.91
N GLY A 83 0.28 6.47 36.36
CA GLY A 83 0.15 6.19 37.77
C GLY A 83 1.42 6.65 38.48
N ALA A 84 1.27 7.28 39.64
CA ALA A 84 2.38 7.42 40.56
C ALA A 84 2.79 6.02 41.01
N SER A 85 3.74 5.41 40.29
CA SER A 85 4.48 4.29 40.84
C SER A 85 5.39 4.86 41.92
N SER A 86 5.04 4.54 43.17
CA SER A 86 6.03 4.43 44.23
C SER A 86 7.08 3.40 43.77
N GLY A 87 8.10 3.85 43.05
CA GLY A 87 9.11 2.99 42.44
C GLY A 87 9.44 3.42 41.02
N HIS A 88 10.71 3.75 40.81
CA HIS A 88 11.44 3.80 39.54
C HIS A 88 10.59 3.47 38.30
N VAL A 89 10.15 4.49 37.54
CA VAL A 89 9.53 4.29 36.22
C VAL A 89 10.60 3.70 35.32
N ASP A 90 10.45 2.42 34.98
CA ASP A 90 11.31 1.73 34.03
C ASP A 90 10.95 2.19 32.60
N LEU A 91 11.40 3.40 32.26
CA LEU A 91 11.28 3.99 30.93
C LEU A 91 11.89 3.08 29.85
N GLN A 92 12.86 2.23 30.21
CA GLN A 92 13.43 1.24 29.31
C GLN A 92 12.42 0.13 28.99
N GLY A 93 11.71 -0.37 29.99
CA GLY A 93 10.63 -1.35 29.84
C GLY A 93 9.46 -0.82 29.00
N GLU A 94 9.04 0.42 29.25
CA GLU A 94 7.94 1.06 28.52
C GLU A 94 8.31 1.31 27.03
N HIS A 95 9.53 1.78 26.77
CA HIS A 95 10.06 1.93 25.41
C HIS A 95 10.18 0.57 24.68
N ALA A 96 10.62 -0.49 25.37
CA ALA A 96 10.70 -1.83 24.78
C ALA A 96 9.32 -2.38 24.41
N GLN A 97 8.30 -2.15 25.25
CA GLN A 97 6.91 -2.51 24.94
C GLN A 97 6.38 -1.74 23.73
N GLN A 98 6.67 -0.44 23.65
CA GLN A 98 6.23 0.39 22.52
C GLN A 98 6.87 -0.04 21.20
N LEU A 99 8.16 -0.39 21.21
CA LEU A 99 8.85 -0.98 20.06
C LEU A 99 8.21 -2.30 19.62
N GLY A 100 7.91 -3.20 20.57
CA GLY A 100 7.24 -4.47 20.27
C GLY A 100 5.85 -4.29 19.65
N ASN A 101 5.07 -3.33 20.17
CA ASN A 101 3.76 -3.01 19.62
C ASN A 101 3.86 -2.44 18.19
N MET A 102 4.83 -1.56 17.92
CA MET A 102 5.06 -1.01 16.58
C MET A 102 5.49 -2.09 15.58
N GLU A 103 6.39 -3.01 15.96
CA GLU A 103 6.81 -4.12 15.09
C GLU A 103 5.65 -5.08 14.80
N SER A 104 4.83 -5.39 15.81
CA SER A 104 3.65 -6.22 15.65
C SER A 104 2.61 -5.57 14.73
N LEU A 105 2.36 -4.27 14.90
CA LEU A 105 1.43 -3.52 14.05
C LEU A 105 1.95 -3.43 12.61
N ALA A 106 3.25 -3.19 12.43
CA ALA A 106 3.90 -3.17 11.12
C ALA A 106 3.76 -4.52 10.42
N SER A 107 4.07 -5.62 11.13
CA SER A 107 3.91 -6.98 10.63
C SER A 107 2.46 -7.32 10.26
N ALA A 108 1.50 -6.95 11.13
CA ALA A 108 0.07 -7.18 10.91
C ALA A 108 -0.47 -6.41 9.69
N ASN A 109 0.12 -5.25 9.36
CA ASN A 109 -0.22 -4.46 8.19
C ASN A 109 0.64 -4.80 6.96
N GLY A 110 1.41 -5.89 7.00
CA GLY A 110 2.20 -6.36 5.87
C GLY A 110 3.42 -5.51 5.54
N VAL A 111 3.88 -4.68 6.47
CA VAL A 111 5.17 -3.97 6.35
C VAL A 111 6.27 -5.01 6.53
N LYS A 112 6.89 -5.38 5.42
CA LYS A 112 8.02 -6.31 5.41
C LYS A 112 9.27 -5.62 5.93
N GLN A 113 10.11 -6.36 6.66
CA GLN A 113 11.44 -5.86 7.03
C GLN A 113 12.25 -5.55 5.76
N SER A 114 13.13 -4.55 5.85
CA SER A 114 13.90 -4.03 4.71
C SER A 114 14.66 -5.14 3.94
N GLY A 115 15.14 -6.18 4.64
CA GLY A 115 15.81 -7.34 4.02
C GLY A 115 14.88 -8.29 3.25
N GLU A 116 13.62 -8.41 3.66
CA GLU A 116 12.65 -9.32 3.02
C GLU A 116 12.10 -8.78 1.70
N VAL A 117 12.00 -7.46 1.57
CA VAL A 117 11.55 -6.81 0.33
C VAL A 117 12.54 -7.10 -0.81
N GLY A 118 13.84 -6.99 -0.54
CA GLY A 118 14.88 -7.28 -1.52
C GLY A 118 14.82 -8.73 -2.03
N ALA A 119 14.72 -9.69 -1.11
CA ALA A 119 14.62 -11.11 -1.44
C ALA A 119 13.33 -11.45 -2.21
N ASP A 120 12.18 -10.90 -1.80
CA ASP A 120 10.89 -11.11 -2.48
C ASP A 120 10.90 -10.54 -3.90
N VAL A 121 11.46 -9.33 -4.10
CA VAL A 121 11.61 -8.72 -5.42
C VAL A 121 12.55 -9.54 -6.30
N GLN A 122 13.69 -9.99 -5.77
CA GLN A 122 14.62 -10.85 -6.52
C GLN A 122 13.97 -12.17 -6.92
N HIS A 123 13.24 -12.82 -6.02
CA HIS A 123 12.52 -14.05 -6.31
C HIS A 123 11.46 -13.83 -7.40
N ARG A 124 10.60 -12.83 -7.25
CA ARG A 124 9.56 -12.48 -8.24
C ARG A 124 10.16 -12.19 -9.61
N ARG A 125 11.29 -11.49 -9.64
CA ARG A 125 12.02 -11.21 -10.88
C ARG A 125 12.54 -12.50 -11.53
N GLY A 126 13.20 -13.37 -10.76
CA GLY A 126 13.68 -14.65 -11.28
C GLY A 126 12.56 -15.56 -11.79
N SER A 127 11.41 -15.61 -11.08
CA SER A 127 10.23 -16.33 -11.55
C SER A 127 9.67 -15.74 -12.85
N ALA A 128 9.59 -14.42 -12.96
CA ALA A 128 9.12 -13.75 -14.16
C ALA A 128 10.06 -13.99 -15.37
N GLU A 129 11.37 -13.90 -15.17
CA GLU A 129 12.37 -14.21 -16.20
C GLU A 129 12.22 -15.65 -16.70
N THR A 130 12.07 -16.62 -15.78
CA THR A 130 11.85 -18.03 -16.11
C THR A 130 10.55 -18.27 -16.90
N GLN A 131 9.47 -17.59 -16.52
CA GLN A 131 8.19 -17.70 -17.23
C GLN A 131 8.28 -17.13 -18.65
N VAL A 132 8.91 -15.96 -18.80
CA VAL A 132 9.10 -15.33 -20.11
C VAL A 132 9.92 -16.22 -21.05
N ASP A 133 10.98 -16.85 -20.54
CA ASP A 133 11.78 -17.79 -21.33
C ASP A 133 10.97 -19.02 -21.76
N SER A 134 10.13 -19.54 -20.87
CA SER A 134 9.24 -20.67 -21.16
C SER A 134 8.20 -20.30 -22.22
N ASP A 135 7.56 -19.14 -22.09
CA ASP A 135 6.56 -18.64 -23.04
C ASP A 135 7.20 -18.39 -24.41
N LYS A 136 8.39 -17.80 -24.44
CA LYS A 136 9.17 -17.58 -25.67
C LYS A 136 9.46 -18.89 -26.40
N ASN A 137 9.89 -19.92 -25.68
CA ASN A 137 10.15 -21.24 -26.26
C ASN A 137 8.86 -21.88 -26.81
N SER A 138 7.76 -21.77 -26.08
CA SER A 138 6.44 -22.27 -26.50
C SER A 138 5.96 -21.58 -27.79
N VAL A 139 6.01 -20.25 -27.84
CA VAL A 139 5.64 -19.45 -29.01
C VAL A 139 6.50 -19.80 -30.23
N ASN A 140 7.82 -19.92 -30.05
CA ASN A 140 8.72 -20.30 -31.13
C ASN A 140 8.40 -21.70 -31.67
N SER A 141 8.15 -22.67 -30.79
CA SER A 141 7.76 -24.03 -31.17
C SER A 141 6.44 -24.05 -31.94
N SER A 142 5.41 -23.37 -31.42
CA SER A 142 4.11 -23.25 -32.08
C SER A 142 4.21 -22.56 -33.44
N GLY A 143 5.02 -21.51 -33.55
CA GLY A 143 5.27 -20.80 -34.80
C GLY A 143 5.94 -21.70 -35.85
N ASN A 144 6.93 -22.50 -35.44
CA ASN A 144 7.59 -23.46 -36.32
C ASN A 144 6.64 -24.57 -36.80
N SER A 145 5.79 -25.09 -35.91
CA SER A 145 4.76 -26.07 -36.26
C SER A 145 3.78 -25.49 -37.27
N ALA A 146 3.22 -24.32 -36.99
CA ALA A 146 2.27 -23.65 -37.88
C ALA A 146 2.87 -23.37 -39.26
N ARG A 147 4.14 -22.95 -39.33
CA ARG A 147 4.85 -22.74 -40.59
C ARG A 147 5.06 -24.05 -41.35
N THR A 148 5.36 -25.14 -40.64
CA THR A 148 5.51 -26.48 -41.24
C THR A 148 4.19 -26.97 -41.81
N ASP A 149 3.09 -26.85 -41.06
CA ASP A 149 1.75 -27.22 -41.49
C ASP A 149 1.29 -26.39 -42.69
N TYR A 150 1.54 -25.07 -42.67
CA TYR A 150 1.25 -24.20 -43.81
C TYR A 150 1.98 -24.67 -45.07
N ASN A 151 3.29 -24.91 -44.98
CA ASN A 151 4.09 -25.38 -46.11
C ASN A 151 3.62 -26.74 -46.63
N ARG A 152 3.20 -27.64 -45.73
CA ARG A 152 2.64 -28.94 -46.09
C ARG A 152 1.32 -28.79 -46.83
N LEU A 153 0.38 -28.01 -46.28
CA LEU A 153 -0.93 -27.77 -46.89
C LEU A 153 -0.80 -27.10 -48.26
N GLN A 154 0.12 -26.14 -48.40
CA GLN A 154 0.40 -25.51 -49.68
C GLN A 154 0.84 -26.54 -50.74
N LYS A 155 1.79 -27.43 -50.39
CA LYS A 155 2.25 -28.49 -51.29
C LYS A 155 1.14 -29.49 -51.63
N GLU A 156 0.35 -29.90 -50.64
CA GLU A 156 -0.79 -30.80 -50.84
C GLU A 156 -1.82 -30.18 -51.79
N HIS A 157 -2.12 -28.89 -51.64
CA HIS A 157 -3.04 -28.16 -52.52
C HIS A 157 -2.49 -28.01 -53.95
N GLU A 158 -1.21 -27.66 -54.11
CA GLU A 158 -0.56 -27.60 -55.43
C GLU A 158 -0.59 -28.96 -56.15
N GLN A 159 -0.32 -30.05 -55.43
CA GLN A 159 -0.39 -31.40 -55.98
C GLN A 159 -1.83 -31.81 -56.31
N GLY A 160 -2.79 -31.50 -55.43
CA GLY A 160 -4.21 -31.75 -55.66
C GLY A 160 -4.72 -31.07 -56.93
N ASN A 161 -4.33 -29.81 -57.15
CA ASN A 161 -4.68 -29.08 -58.36
C ASN A 161 -4.10 -29.71 -59.63
N LYS A 162 -2.85 -30.19 -59.59
CA LYS A 162 -2.25 -30.92 -60.71
C LYS A 162 -3.03 -32.19 -61.02
N ASN A 163 -3.28 -33.01 -60.00
CA ASN A 163 -4.01 -34.27 -60.15
C ASN A 163 -5.44 -34.03 -60.69
N PHE A 164 -6.12 -33.00 -60.18
CA PHE A 164 -7.45 -32.63 -60.65
C PHE A 164 -7.43 -32.20 -62.12
N ASN A 165 -6.49 -31.33 -62.51
CA ASN A 165 -6.38 -30.87 -63.89
C ASN A 165 -6.03 -32.00 -64.85
N GLU A 166 -5.14 -32.92 -64.45
CA GLU A 166 -4.80 -34.12 -65.21
C GLU A 166 -6.02 -35.03 -65.37
N ALA A 167 -6.75 -35.32 -64.29
CA ALA A 167 -7.95 -36.14 -64.32
C ALA A 167 -9.06 -35.50 -65.17
N LYS A 168 -9.25 -34.19 -65.04
CA LYS A 168 -10.20 -33.42 -65.84
C LYS A 168 -9.84 -33.48 -67.33
N SER A 169 -8.58 -33.25 -67.69
CA SER A 169 -8.12 -33.33 -69.08
C SER A 169 -8.29 -34.73 -69.66
N ALA A 170 -7.95 -35.77 -68.89
CA ALA A 170 -8.14 -37.15 -69.30
C ALA A 170 -9.63 -37.48 -69.53
N GLU A 171 -10.52 -36.96 -68.67
CA GLU A 171 -11.97 -37.15 -68.81
C GLU A 171 -12.54 -36.36 -69.99
N ASP A 172 -12.13 -35.10 -70.18
CA ASP A 172 -12.52 -34.28 -71.32
C ASP A 172 -12.15 -35.01 -72.65
N ASN A 173 -10.97 -35.62 -72.72
CA ASN A 173 -10.54 -36.43 -73.87
C ASN A 173 -11.39 -37.70 -74.03
N ARG A 174 -11.69 -38.44 -72.94
CA ARG A 174 -12.56 -39.63 -73.03
C ARG A 174 -13.95 -39.28 -73.54
N GLN A 175 -14.51 -38.15 -73.09
CA GLN A 175 -15.82 -37.71 -73.55
C GLN A 175 -15.75 -37.30 -75.02
N SER A 176 -14.71 -36.59 -75.47
CA SER A 176 -14.57 -36.29 -76.90
C SER A 176 -14.42 -37.56 -77.75
N ASP A 177 -13.68 -38.57 -77.28
CA ASP A 177 -13.50 -39.85 -77.98
C ASP A 177 -14.77 -40.70 -77.99
N TRP A 178 -15.57 -40.67 -76.91
CA TRP A 178 -16.88 -41.35 -76.90
C TRP A 178 -17.84 -40.68 -77.90
N PHE A 179 -17.85 -39.35 -77.99
CA PHE A 179 -18.70 -38.65 -78.96
C PHE A 179 -18.13 -38.62 -80.39
N GLY A 180 -16.87 -39.00 -80.62
CA GLY A 180 -16.23 -39.14 -81.93
C GLY A 180 -15.71 -40.56 -82.13
N ASP A 181 -16.49 -41.50 -82.66
CA ASP A 181 -16.71 -41.59 -84.09
C ASP A 181 -18.07 -42.23 -84.41
N ASN A 182 -19.14 -41.45 -84.25
CA ASN A 182 -20.45 -41.85 -84.75
C ASN A 182 -20.52 -41.74 -86.29
N SER A 183 -19.42 -41.41 -86.98
CA SER A 183 -19.35 -41.37 -88.44
C SER A 183 -19.10 -42.76 -89.01
N ILE A 184 -18.23 -43.59 -88.41
CA ILE A 184 -18.09 -45.01 -88.79
C ILE A 184 -19.38 -45.77 -88.52
N GLY A 185 -19.99 -45.61 -87.34
CA GLY A 185 -21.27 -46.24 -87.02
C GLY A 185 -22.40 -45.80 -87.95
N ARG A 186 -22.43 -44.51 -88.34
CA ARG A 186 -23.39 -44.00 -89.35
C ARG A 186 -23.09 -44.48 -90.76
N GLU A 187 -21.83 -44.58 -91.17
CA GLU A 187 -21.44 -45.10 -92.48
C GLU A 187 -21.84 -46.56 -92.64
N ASP A 188 -21.59 -47.38 -91.61
CA ASP A 188 -22.00 -48.79 -91.60
C ASP A 188 -23.53 -48.93 -91.63
N LEU A 189 -24.26 -48.13 -90.84
CA LEU A 189 -25.72 -48.10 -90.88
C LEU A 189 -26.28 -47.64 -92.22
N ASN A 190 -25.66 -46.61 -92.83
CA ASN A 190 -26.04 -46.14 -94.16
C ASN A 190 -25.75 -47.18 -95.24
N ARG A 191 -24.60 -47.87 -95.18
CA ARG A 191 -24.29 -49.01 -96.06
C ARG A 191 -25.29 -50.15 -95.92
N ILE A 192 -25.70 -50.48 -94.70
CA ILE A 192 -26.72 -51.52 -94.45
C ILE A 192 -28.06 -51.07 -95.05
N LYS A 193 -28.46 -49.81 -94.80
CA LYS A 193 -29.69 -49.23 -95.37
C LYS A 193 -29.70 -49.30 -96.90
N ASP A 194 -28.63 -48.86 -97.55
CA ASP A 194 -28.54 -48.84 -99.02
C ASP A 194 -28.57 -50.25 -99.62
N ASN A 195 -27.92 -51.22 -98.98
CA ASN A 195 -27.97 -52.62 -99.40
C ASN A 195 -29.38 -53.23 -99.29
N VAL A 196 -30.11 -52.92 -98.21
CA VAL A 196 -31.49 -53.38 -98.03
C VAL A 196 -32.41 -52.74 -99.08
N GLN A 197 -32.28 -51.43 -99.31
CA GLN A 197 -33.07 -50.71 -100.31
C GLN A 197 -32.82 -51.25 -101.73
N ASN A 198 -31.56 -51.52 -102.08
CA ASN A 198 -31.20 -52.08 -103.38
C ASN A 198 -31.67 -53.52 -103.59
N LYS A 199 -31.78 -54.33 -102.53
CA LYS A 199 -32.41 -55.65 -102.62
C LYS A 199 -33.91 -55.53 -102.86
N PHE A 200 -34.57 -54.63 -102.14
CA PHE A 200 -36.01 -54.42 -102.28
C PHE A 200 -36.41 -53.89 -103.66
N ASN A 201 -35.56 -53.06 -104.28
CA ASN A 201 -35.80 -52.51 -105.62
C ASN A 201 -35.47 -53.49 -106.77
N LYS A 202 -34.95 -54.68 -106.49
CA LYS A 202 -34.58 -55.71 -107.48
C LYS A 202 -35.54 -56.91 -107.53
N GLU A 203 -36.53 -56.94 -106.64
CA GLU A 203 -37.71 -57.84 -106.70
C GLU A 203 -38.88 -57.12 -107.38
#